data_AF-A0A7W1KZ87-F1
#
_entry.id   AF-A0A7W1KZ87-F1
#
_cell.length_a   1.000
_cell.length_b   1.000
_cell.length_c   1.000
_cell.angle_alpha   90.00
_cell.angle_beta   90.00
_cell.angle_gamma   90.00
#
_symmetry.space_group_name_H-M   'P 1'
#
loop_
_entity.id
_entity.type
_entity.pdbx_description
1 polymer ?
#
loop_
_entity_poly.entity_id
_entity_poly.type
_entity_poly.pdbx_seq_one_letter_code
_entity_poly.pdbx_strand_id
1 'polypeptide(L)'
;MDNRYYPGVEVDTTQLIAELRNLFDTDYEVQTMQVSSTAVLQARKSSTLRDLTGLSSALTIKITPEHGGTRVEMGMQKWFDKAAVAAAAVILSWGLLLALPALGAYWQYKITEDAWKIIEDHIAGKAGGYVPPMPGRCGTCGAANSAGSEFCSTCGSNMRVGRSCPSCGSEQKDASARFCNRCGKPITS
;
A
#
# COMPACT_ATOMS: atom_id res chain seq x y z
N MET A 1 -3.63 1.31 -0.45
CA MET A 1 -2.85 0.06 -0.57
C MET A 1 -1.59 0.43 -1.32
N ASP A 2 -0.43 0.21 -0.72
CA ASP A 2 0.86 0.27 -1.40
C ASP A 2 0.99 -1.00 -2.27
N ASN A 3 1.56 -0.89 -3.45
CA ASN A 3 1.64 -1.98 -4.43
C ASN A 3 3.03 -2.01 -5.05
N ARG A 4 3.72 -3.14 -4.92
CA ARG A 4 5.06 -3.39 -5.45
C ARG A 4 5.06 -4.61 -6.35
N TYR A 5 5.63 -4.46 -7.53
CA TYR A 5 5.86 -5.57 -8.45
C TYR A 5 7.34 -5.95 -8.48
N TYR A 6 7.63 -7.24 -8.40
CA TYR A 6 8.97 -7.81 -8.40
C TYR A 6 9.16 -8.64 -9.67
N PRO A 7 9.77 -8.09 -10.73
CA PRO A 7 9.94 -8.78 -12.00
C PRO A 7 10.97 -9.91 -11.90
N GLY A 8 10.75 -10.97 -12.66
CA GLY A 8 11.66 -12.10 -12.78
C GLY A 8 11.72 -13.02 -11.56
N VAL A 9 10.91 -12.77 -10.53
CA VAL A 9 10.86 -13.60 -9.31
C VAL A 9 9.48 -14.19 -9.13
N GLU A 10 9.38 -15.50 -9.30
CA GLU A 10 8.20 -16.27 -8.91
C GLU A 10 8.38 -16.74 -7.46
N VAL A 11 7.67 -16.09 -6.55
CA VAL A 11 7.80 -16.35 -5.11
C VAL A 11 6.99 -17.58 -4.72
N ASP A 12 7.56 -18.41 -3.85
CA ASP A 12 6.79 -19.44 -3.16
C ASP A 12 5.84 -18.79 -2.16
N THR A 13 4.61 -18.59 -2.60
CA THR A 13 3.56 -17.95 -1.80
C THR A 13 3.30 -18.69 -0.48
N THR A 14 3.48 -20.00 -0.43
CA THR A 14 3.24 -20.80 0.79
C THR A 14 4.31 -20.50 1.83
N GLN A 15 5.57 -20.49 1.41
CA GLN A 15 6.70 -20.19 2.29
C GLN A 15 6.66 -18.73 2.77
N LEU A 16 6.40 -17.78 1.86
CA LEU A 16 6.27 -16.37 2.22
C LEU A 16 5.12 -16.11 3.19
N ILE A 17 3.97 -16.77 3.02
CA ILE A 17 2.85 -16.67 3.98
C ILE A 17 3.25 -17.21 5.36
N ALA A 18 4.00 -18.31 5.42
CA ALA A 18 4.45 -18.86 6.69
C ALA A 18 5.41 -17.92 7.44
N GLU A 19 6.35 -17.29 6.72
CA GLU A 19 7.25 -16.28 7.28
C GLU A 19 6.50 -15.03 7.76
N LEU A 20 5.53 -14.55 6.97
CA LEU A 20 4.67 -13.44 7.36
C LEU A 20 3.80 -13.76 8.58
N ARG A 21 3.30 -14.99 8.73
CA ARG A 21 2.53 -15.41 9.91
C ARG A 21 3.34 -15.27 11.20
N ASN A 22 4.62 -15.59 11.18
CA ASN A 22 5.50 -15.48 12.35
C ASN A 22 5.64 -14.03 12.83
N LEU A 23 5.52 -13.03 11.94
CA LEU A 23 5.51 -11.60 12.32
C LEU A 23 4.28 -11.24 13.18
N PHE A 24 3.17 -11.96 13.01
CA PHE A 24 1.86 -11.63 13.56
C PHE A 24 1.43 -12.52 14.75
N ASP A 25 2.16 -13.60 15.04
CA ASP A 25 1.76 -14.70 15.94
C ASP A 25 1.38 -14.26 17.36
N THR A 26 2.02 -13.22 17.90
CA THR A 26 1.85 -12.82 19.31
C THR A 26 0.56 -12.05 19.61
N ASP A 27 0.17 -11.14 18.73
CA ASP A 27 -0.84 -10.10 19.02
C ASP A 27 -1.96 -9.98 17.97
N TYR A 28 -1.86 -10.73 16.87
CA TYR A 28 -2.75 -10.61 15.72
C TYR A 28 -3.40 -11.96 15.41
N GLU A 29 -4.67 -11.88 15.05
CA GLU A 29 -5.37 -13.01 14.46
C GLU A 29 -5.17 -12.94 12.95
N VAL A 30 -4.54 -13.98 12.41
CA VAL A 30 -4.18 -14.07 10.99
C VAL A 30 -5.16 -14.97 10.27
N GLN A 31 -5.82 -14.43 9.25
CA GLN A 31 -6.62 -15.17 8.30
C GLN A 31 -5.90 -15.24 6.96
N THR A 32 -5.76 -16.44 6.41
CA THR A 32 -5.19 -16.64 5.09
C THR A 32 -6.25 -17.22 4.17
N MET A 33 -6.45 -16.59 3.03
CA MET A 33 -7.33 -17.05 1.98
C MET A 33 -6.53 -17.16 0.71
N GLN A 34 -6.66 -18.25 -0.03
CA GLN A 34 -6.18 -18.32 -1.40
C GLN A 34 -7.37 -18.18 -2.33
N VAL A 35 -7.29 -17.20 -3.23
CA VAL A 35 -8.32 -16.94 -4.25
C VAL A 35 -7.65 -17.11 -5.61
N SER A 36 -7.95 -18.24 -6.27
CA SER A 36 -7.30 -18.64 -7.52
C SER A 36 -5.78 -18.77 -7.34
N SER A 37 -5.00 -17.85 -7.91
CA SER A 37 -3.54 -17.79 -7.75
C SER A 37 -3.09 -16.74 -6.73
N THR A 38 -4.00 -15.86 -6.27
CA THR A 38 -3.68 -14.81 -5.30
C THR A 38 -3.76 -15.33 -3.88
N ALA A 39 -2.64 -15.24 -3.16
CA ALA A 39 -2.56 -15.46 -1.74
C ALA A 39 -2.93 -14.18 -0.99
N VAL A 40 -3.94 -14.23 -0.12
CA VAL A 40 -4.37 -13.11 0.72
C VAL A 40 -4.11 -13.45 2.18
N LEU A 41 -3.32 -12.63 2.86
CA LEU A 41 -3.10 -12.68 4.29
C LEU A 41 -3.72 -11.44 4.93
N GLN A 42 -4.62 -11.64 5.87
CA GLN A 42 -5.22 -10.57 6.67
C GLN A 42 -4.84 -10.76 8.12
N ALA A 43 -4.17 -9.78 8.71
CA ALA A 43 -3.83 -9.76 10.13
C ALA A 43 -4.65 -8.69 10.84
N ARG A 44 -5.47 -9.09 11.81
CA ARG A 44 -6.25 -8.18 12.67
C ARG A 44 -5.70 -8.19 14.08
N LYS A 45 -5.55 -7.02 14.71
CA LYS A 45 -5.05 -6.96 16.10
C LYS A 45 -6.10 -7.53 17.05
N SER A 46 -5.72 -8.53 17.86
CA SER A 46 -6.64 -9.22 18.77
C SER A 46 -7.07 -8.34 19.96
N SER A 47 -6.22 -7.39 20.35
CA SER A 47 -6.27 -6.64 21.62
C SER A 47 -6.79 -5.19 21.54
N THR A 48 -7.32 -4.72 20.41
CA THR A 48 -8.08 -3.44 20.38
C THR A 48 -9.49 -3.67 20.91
N LEU A 49 -9.62 -3.63 22.25
CA LEU A 49 -10.80 -3.30 23.04
C LEU A 49 -12.14 -3.52 22.31
N ARG A 50 -12.71 -4.70 22.52
CA ARG A 50 -13.79 -5.30 21.74
C ARG A 50 -15.09 -4.48 21.65
N ASP A 51 -15.25 -3.38 22.41
CA ASP A 51 -16.57 -2.76 22.61
C ASP A 51 -16.65 -1.21 22.63
N LEU A 52 -15.57 -0.44 22.49
CA LEU A 52 -15.63 1.02 22.82
C LEU A 52 -15.21 2.04 21.74
N THR A 53 -14.43 1.67 20.72
CA THR A 53 -13.89 2.68 19.78
C THR A 53 -14.21 2.46 18.31
N GLY A 54 -14.81 1.32 17.93
CA GLY A 54 -15.20 1.03 16.53
C GLY A 54 -14.05 0.99 15.52
N LEU A 55 -12.80 1.04 15.95
CA LEU A 55 -11.60 1.14 15.11
C LEU A 55 -10.79 -0.16 15.24
N SER A 56 -11.11 -1.17 14.42
CA SER A 56 -10.19 -2.29 14.21
C SER A 56 -9.41 -2.02 12.92
N SER A 57 -8.09 -2.02 13.04
CA SER A 57 -7.18 -1.91 11.91
C SER A 57 -6.80 -3.31 11.47
N ALA A 58 -7.14 -3.68 10.24
CA ALA A 58 -6.75 -4.94 9.63
C ALA A 58 -5.73 -4.66 8.53
N LEU A 59 -4.54 -5.27 8.64
CA LEU A 59 -3.54 -5.26 7.60
C LEU A 59 -3.85 -6.36 6.60
N THR A 60 -4.00 -6.01 5.32
CA THR A 60 -4.22 -6.96 4.24
C THR A 60 -3.02 -6.96 3.31
N ILE A 61 -2.44 -8.13 3.09
CA ILE A 61 -1.35 -8.40 2.15
C ILE A 61 -1.90 -9.34 1.08
N LYS A 62 -1.81 -8.95 -0.19
CA LYS A 62 -2.18 -9.76 -1.35
C LYS A 62 -0.93 -10.03 -2.16
N ILE A 63 -0.64 -11.31 -2.38
CA ILE A 63 0.48 -11.77 -3.17
C ILE A 63 -0.13 -12.43 -4.41
N THR A 64 0.04 -11.80 -5.56
CA THR A 64 -0.46 -12.29 -6.84
C THR A 64 0.72 -12.67 -7.72
N PRO A 65 0.94 -13.96 -8.01
CA PRO A 65 1.90 -14.36 -9.02
C PRO A 65 1.36 -13.93 -10.40
N GLU A 66 2.18 -13.19 -11.14
CA GLU A 66 1.88 -12.75 -12.51
C GLU A 66 2.92 -13.37 -13.47
N HIS A 67 2.60 -13.45 -14.76
CA HIS A 67 3.57 -13.95 -15.73
C HIS A 67 4.80 -13.04 -15.80
N GLY A 68 5.94 -13.56 -15.33
CA GLY A 68 7.21 -12.82 -15.28
C GLY A 68 7.48 -12.07 -13.97
N GLY A 69 6.81 -12.38 -12.86
CA GLY A 69 7.13 -11.83 -11.55
C GLY A 69 6.06 -12.02 -10.48
N THR A 70 6.29 -11.41 -9.31
CA THR A 70 5.34 -11.46 -8.18
C THR A 70 4.87 -10.06 -7.85
N ARG A 71 3.55 -9.87 -7.74
CA ARG A 71 2.94 -8.64 -7.23
C ARG A 71 2.60 -8.79 -5.76
N VAL A 72 2.94 -7.78 -4.98
CA VAL A 72 2.57 -7.67 -3.58
C VAL A 72 1.83 -6.37 -3.37
N GLU A 73 0.58 -6.46 -2.94
CA GLU A 73 -0.24 -5.33 -2.52
C GLU A 73 -0.43 -5.39 -1.01
N MET A 74 -0.11 -4.31 -0.31
CA MET A 74 -0.31 -4.21 1.12
C MET A 74 -1.14 -2.98 1.46
N GLY A 75 -2.15 -3.13 2.29
CA GLY A 75 -2.87 -1.97 2.80
C GLY A 75 -3.64 -2.23 4.08
N MET A 76 -3.76 -1.16 4.85
CA MET A 76 -4.66 -1.10 5.98
C MET A 76 -6.08 -0.92 5.46
N GLN A 77 -6.93 -1.92 5.68
CA GLN A 77 -8.36 -1.73 5.51
C GLN A 77 -8.92 -1.29 6.86
N LYS A 78 -9.47 -0.06 6.91
CA LYS A 78 -10.39 0.29 7.99
C LYS A 78 -11.62 -0.56 7.78
N TRP A 79 -11.87 -1.52 8.67
CA TRP A 79 -13.21 -2.06 8.73
C TRP A 79 -14.10 -0.92 9.27
N PHE A 80 -15.20 -0.61 8.60
CA PHE A 80 -16.26 0.13 9.27
C PHE A 80 -17.26 -0.93 9.65
N ASP A 81 -17.24 -1.35 10.91
CA ASP A 81 -18.18 -2.37 11.32
C ASP A 81 -19.56 -1.74 11.40
N LYS A 82 -20.50 -2.27 10.62
CA LYS A 82 -21.87 -1.78 10.43
C LYS A 82 -22.76 -1.87 11.68
N ALA A 83 -22.18 -1.82 12.88
CA ALA A 83 -22.88 -1.99 14.15
C ALA A 83 -22.65 -0.84 15.16
N ALA A 84 -21.82 0.17 14.87
CA ALA A 84 -21.47 1.20 15.84
C ALA A 84 -22.33 2.50 15.78
N VAL A 85 -23.55 2.45 15.23
CA VAL A 85 -24.43 3.65 15.15
C VAL A 85 -25.46 3.71 16.29
N ALA A 86 -25.43 2.78 17.25
CA ALA A 86 -26.37 2.80 18.38
C ALA A 86 -25.80 3.37 19.70
N ALA A 87 -24.48 3.53 19.86
CA ALA A 87 -23.86 3.84 21.16
C ALA A 87 -23.33 5.29 21.31
N ALA A 88 -23.69 6.21 20.40
CA ALA A 88 -23.23 7.60 20.43
C ALA A 88 -23.88 8.49 21.53
N ALA A 89 -24.60 7.92 22.50
CA ALA A 89 -25.43 8.69 23.40
C ALA A 89 -24.82 9.01 24.77
N VAL A 90 -23.67 8.46 25.18
CA VAL A 90 -23.25 8.58 26.59
C VAL A 90 -21.73 8.80 26.74
N ILE A 91 -21.39 10.01 27.24
CA ILE A 91 -20.14 10.42 27.94
C ILE A 91 -19.01 10.96 27.03
N LEU A 92 -18.89 12.29 26.81
CA LEU A 92 -18.36 13.35 27.70
C LEU A 92 -16.84 13.26 28.00
N SER A 93 -16.02 13.97 27.22
CA SER A 93 -15.03 14.96 27.70
C SER A 93 -14.03 15.32 26.58
N TRP A 94 -14.17 16.54 26.09
CA TRP A 94 -13.48 17.10 24.94
C TRP A 94 -12.07 17.57 25.32
N GLY A 95 -11.12 16.65 25.50
CA GLY A 95 -9.75 17.07 25.82
C GLY A 95 -8.64 16.03 25.71
N LEU A 96 -8.90 14.75 25.98
CA LEU A 96 -7.79 13.77 26.13
C LEU A 96 -7.64 12.77 24.97
N LEU A 97 -8.59 12.71 24.03
CA LEU A 97 -8.63 11.69 22.97
C LEU A 97 -7.78 12.00 21.72
N LEU A 98 -7.09 13.13 21.64
CA LEU A 98 -6.26 13.49 20.48
C LEU A 98 -4.79 13.04 20.57
N ALA A 99 -4.35 12.48 21.70
CA ALA A 99 -2.96 12.00 21.85
C ALA A 99 -2.74 10.52 21.47
N LEU A 100 -3.80 9.70 21.52
CA LEU A 100 -3.72 8.26 21.18
C LEU A 100 -3.57 7.92 19.68
N PRO A 101 -4.06 8.73 18.70
CA PRO A 101 -3.88 8.41 17.29
C PRO A 101 -2.42 8.37 16.86
N ALA A 102 -1.55 9.16 17.50
CA ALA A 102 -0.13 9.23 17.16
C ALA A 102 0.64 7.95 17.54
N LEU A 103 0.36 7.38 18.71
CA LEU A 103 0.96 6.10 19.13
C LEU A 103 0.45 4.93 18.28
N GLY A 104 -0.84 4.94 17.92
CA GLY A 104 -1.42 3.93 17.02
C GLY A 104 -0.81 3.97 15.62
N ALA A 105 -0.61 5.18 15.06
CA ALA A 105 0.00 5.35 13.74
C ALA A 105 1.46 4.89 13.68
N TYR A 106 2.23 5.07 14.76
CA TYR A 106 3.62 4.61 14.83
C TYR A 106 3.72 3.07 14.78
N TRP A 107 2.95 2.38 15.61
CA TRP A 107 2.91 0.91 15.58
C TRP A 107 2.39 0.39 14.24
N GLN A 108 1.44 1.09 13.63
CA GLN A 108 0.90 0.77 12.31
C GLN A 108 1.96 0.91 11.19
N TYR A 109 2.79 1.96 11.24
CA TYR A 109 3.88 2.16 10.29
C TYR A 109 4.95 1.08 10.44
N LYS A 110 5.36 0.80 11.68
CA LYS A 110 6.39 -0.20 11.99
C LYS A 110 6.03 -1.60 11.49
N ILE A 111 4.80 -2.05 11.72
CA ILE A 111 4.33 -3.37 11.26
C ILE A 111 4.33 -3.46 9.73
N THR A 112 3.91 -2.38 9.06
CA THR A 112 3.91 -2.32 7.60
C THR A 112 5.35 -2.38 7.06
N GLU A 113 6.29 -1.71 7.72
CA GLU A 113 7.70 -1.73 7.37
C GLU A 113 8.36 -3.10 7.61
N ASP A 114 8.09 -3.73 8.75
CA ASP A 114 8.60 -5.07 9.09
C ASP A 114 8.05 -6.12 8.13
N ALA A 115 6.77 -6.03 7.75
CA ALA A 115 6.19 -6.90 6.73
C ALA A 115 6.86 -6.71 5.36
N TRP A 116 7.15 -5.47 4.95
CA TRP A 116 7.88 -5.21 3.71
C TRP A 116 9.29 -5.80 3.73
N LYS A 117 10.01 -5.68 4.84
CA LYS A 117 11.37 -6.24 4.98
C LYS A 117 11.37 -7.76 4.78
N ILE A 118 10.46 -8.49 5.42
CA ILE A 118 10.34 -9.95 5.25
C ILE A 118 10.09 -10.31 3.78
N ILE A 119 9.19 -9.58 3.12
CA ILE A 119 8.86 -9.81 1.71
C ILE A 119 10.08 -9.56 0.82
N GLU A 120 10.81 -8.47 1.06
CA GLU A 120 12.00 -8.11 0.29
C GLU A 120 13.16 -9.07 0.52
N ASP A 121 13.40 -9.52 1.75
CA ASP A 121 14.43 -10.50 2.10
C ASP A 121 14.13 -11.87 1.46
N HIS A 122 12.87 -12.31 1.50
CA HIS A 122 12.44 -13.55 0.86
C HIS A 122 12.64 -13.50 -0.66
N ILE A 123 12.26 -12.37 -1.28
CA ILE A 123 12.41 -12.14 -2.72
C ILE A 123 13.89 -12.07 -3.10
N ALA A 124 14.71 -11.36 -2.33
CA ALA A 124 16.14 -11.24 -2.57
C ALA A 124 16.85 -12.60 -2.45
N GLY A 125 16.44 -13.42 -1.47
CA GLY A 125 16.94 -14.79 -1.31
C GLY A 125 16.63 -15.69 -2.51
N LYS A 126 15.44 -15.55 -3.11
CA LYS A 126 15.06 -16.29 -4.33
C LYS A 126 15.72 -15.75 -5.59
N ALA A 127 15.89 -14.43 -5.70
CA ALA A 127 16.47 -13.77 -6.86
C ALA A 127 18.01 -13.83 -6.92
N GLY A 128 18.67 -14.19 -5.81
CA GLY A 128 20.13 -14.16 -5.70
C GLY A 128 20.71 -12.75 -5.56
N GLY A 129 19.90 -11.77 -5.13
CA GLY A 129 20.29 -10.37 -5.00
C GLY A 129 19.11 -9.41 -4.83
N TYR A 130 19.39 -8.13 -4.61
CA TYR A 130 18.35 -7.11 -4.47
C TYR A 130 17.59 -6.89 -5.79
N VAL A 131 16.27 -7.08 -5.75
CA VAL A 131 15.36 -6.77 -6.86
C VAL A 131 14.65 -5.46 -6.56
N PRO A 132 14.85 -4.39 -7.36
CA PRO A 132 14.19 -3.13 -7.10
C PRO A 132 12.67 -3.30 -7.30
N PRO A 133 11.84 -3.01 -6.27
CA PRO A 133 10.39 -3.06 -6.41
C PRO A 133 9.95 -2.00 -7.42
N MET A 134 9.11 -2.40 -8.37
CA MET A 134 8.57 -1.54 -9.41
C MET A 134 7.13 -1.12 -9.06
N PRO A 135 6.88 0.12 -8.60
CA PRO A 135 5.58 0.76 -8.62
C PRO A 135 5.28 1.29 -10.03
N GLY A 136 4.07 0.95 -10.51
CA GLY A 136 3.46 1.65 -11.64
C GLY A 136 2.96 0.71 -12.72
N ARG A 137 1.63 0.58 -12.83
CA ARG A 137 1.03 0.21 -14.10
C ARG A 137 0.87 1.49 -14.91
N CYS A 138 1.18 1.42 -16.19
CA CYS A 138 0.91 2.49 -17.13
C CYS A 138 -0.60 2.80 -17.15
N GLY A 139 -1.00 4.06 -16.96
CA GLY A 139 -2.40 4.47 -17.04
C GLY A 139 -3.01 4.37 -18.44
N THR A 140 -2.18 4.31 -19.49
CA THR A 140 -2.60 4.25 -20.89
C THR A 140 -2.84 2.82 -21.36
N CYS A 141 -1.89 1.91 -21.12
CA CYS A 141 -1.93 0.53 -21.63
C CYS A 141 -1.98 -0.54 -20.54
N GLY A 142 -1.97 -0.17 -19.25
CA GLY A 142 -2.05 -1.11 -18.13
C GLY A 142 -0.80 -1.96 -17.87
N ALA A 143 0.22 -1.85 -18.74
CA ALA A 143 1.48 -2.57 -18.63
C ALA A 143 2.23 -2.21 -17.35
N ALA A 144 2.84 -3.21 -16.70
CA ALA A 144 3.70 -3.00 -15.56
C ALA A 144 4.99 -2.31 -16.00
N ASN A 145 5.44 -1.31 -15.23
CA ASN A 145 6.66 -0.59 -15.54
C ASN A 145 7.41 -0.19 -14.26
N SER A 146 8.69 0.17 -14.41
CA SER A 146 9.59 0.43 -13.28
C SER A 146 9.22 1.68 -12.48
N ALA A 147 9.60 1.70 -11.20
CA ALA A 147 9.47 2.90 -10.35
C ALA A 147 10.04 4.13 -11.04
N GLY A 148 9.23 5.16 -11.26
CA GLY A 148 9.73 6.42 -11.78
C GLY A 148 10.29 6.36 -13.20
N SER A 149 9.96 5.33 -13.99
CA SER A 149 10.27 5.36 -15.42
C SER A 149 9.52 6.52 -16.07
N GLU A 150 10.25 7.28 -16.89
CA GLU A 150 9.71 8.42 -17.61
C GLU A 150 8.72 7.99 -18.69
N PHE A 151 8.91 6.81 -19.26
CA PHE A 151 8.08 6.27 -20.34
C PHE A 151 7.72 4.80 -20.11
N CYS A 152 6.56 4.40 -20.62
CA CYS A 152 6.11 3.01 -20.67
C CYS A 152 7.03 2.17 -21.56
N SER A 153 7.66 1.14 -20.99
CA SER A 153 8.48 0.19 -21.76
C SER A 153 7.67 -0.62 -22.78
N THR A 154 6.36 -0.72 -22.61
CA THR A 154 5.46 -1.48 -23.51
C THR A 154 4.80 -0.59 -24.57
N CYS A 155 4.20 0.53 -24.18
CA CYS A 155 3.44 1.40 -25.10
C CYS A 155 4.06 2.78 -25.32
N GLY A 156 5.23 3.08 -24.75
CA GLY A 156 5.93 4.35 -24.93
C GLY A 156 5.29 5.57 -24.25
N SER A 157 4.15 5.41 -23.57
CA SER A 157 3.44 6.53 -22.94
C SER A 157 4.28 7.18 -21.85
N ASN A 158 4.35 8.52 -21.83
CA ASN A 158 5.00 9.23 -20.74
C ASN A 158 4.24 8.97 -19.42
N MET A 159 4.96 8.50 -18.41
CA MET A 159 4.42 8.20 -17.08
C MET A 159 4.80 9.25 -16.05
N ARG A 160 5.54 10.31 -16.43
CA ARG A 160 5.72 11.45 -15.55
C ARG A 160 4.36 12.06 -15.27
N VAL A 161 4.04 12.14 -14.00
CA VAL A 161 2.91 12.93 -13.51
C VAL A 161 3.28 14.39 -13.70
N GLY A 162 3.10 14.90 -14.93
CA GLY A 162 3.25 16.32 -15.23
C GLY A 162 2.31 17.07 -14.29
N ARG A 163 2.82 18.12 -13.61
CA ARG A 163 1.94 18.98 -12.82
C ARG A 163 0.85 19.49 -13.77
N SER A 164 -0.40 19.17 -13.47
CA SER A 164 -1.53 19.71 -14.22
C SER A 164 -1.74 21.15 -13.77
N CYS A 165 -1.76 22.08 -14.72
CA CYS A 165 -2.02 23.47 -14.39
C CYS A 165 -3.43 23.61 -13.78
N PRO A 166 -3.60 24.11 -12.55
CA PRO A 166 -4.91 24.23 -11.91
C PRO A 166 -5.83 25.25 -12.61
N SER A 167 -5.26 26.13 -13.44
CA SER A 167 -6.01 27.16 -14.15
C SER A 167 -6.53 26.75 -15.53
N CYS A 168 -5.89 25.78 -16.21
CA CYS A 168 -6.26 25.40 -17.57
C CYS A 168 -6.18 23.89 -17.86
N GLY A 169 -5.74 23.08 -16.89
CA GLY A 169 -5.64 21.63 -17.00
C GLY A 169 -4.50 21.10 -17.86
N SER A 170 -3.63 21.95 -18.44
CA SER A 170 -2.52 21.45 -19.26
C SER A 170 -1.42 20.83 -18.42
N GLU A 171 -0.99 19.63 -18.79
CA GLU A 171 0.17 18.97 -18.23
C GLU A 171 1.45 19.74 -18.56
N GLN A 172 2.27 19.97 -17.53
CA GLN A 172 3.57 20.62 -17.71
C GLN A 172 4.66 19.60 -18.00
N LYS A 173 5.49 19.92 -19.01
CA LYS A 173 6.67 19.12 -19.37
C LYS A 173 7.78 19.20 -18.31
N ASP A 174 7.93 20.38 -17.69
CA ASP A 174 8.91 20.62 -16.64
C ASP A 174 8.28 20.57 -15.25
N ALA A 175 8.77 19.67 -14.39
CA ALA A 175 8.29 19.53 -13.02
C ALA A 175 8.65 20.74 -12.13
N SER A 176 9.62 21.55 -12.54
CA SER A 176 10.07 22.78 -11.87
C SER A 176 9.47 24.07 -12.47
N ALA A 177 8.55 23.95 -13.44
CA ALA A 177 7.94 25.08 -14.09
C ALA A 177 7.13 25.95 -13.09
N ARG A 178 7.59 27.19 -12.88
CA ARG A 178 6.87 28.19 -12.06
C ARG A 178 5.64 28.76 -12.76
N PHE A 179 5.60 28.70 -14.09
CA PHE A 179 4.52 29.23 -14.92
C PHE A 179 4.09 28.20 -15.96
N CYS A 180 2.79 28.20 -16.28
CA CYS A 180 2.23 27.30 -17.26
C CYS A 180 2.66 27.64 -18.68
N ASN A 181 3.23 26.67 -19.40
CA ASN A 181 3.67 26.81 -20.79
C ASN A 181 2.51 26.98 -21.81
N ARG A 182 1.25 26.80 -21.39
CA ARG A 182 0.07 26.96 -22.24
C ARG A 182 -0.73 28.23 -21.94
N CYS A 183 -0.97 28.53 -20.67
CA CYS A 183 -1.83 29.66 -20.26
C CYS A 183 -1.09 30.80 -19.55
N GLY A 184 0.22 30.66 -19.28
CA GLY A 184 1.06 31.67 -18.64
C GLY A 184 0.80 31.88 -17.14
N LYS A 185 -0.25 31.29 -16.56
CA LYS A 185 -0.58 31.44 -15.13
C LYS A 185 0.42 30.68 -14.24
N PRO A 186 0.71 31.19 -13.03
CA PRO A 186 1.64 30.55 -12.11
C PRO A 186 1.13 29.19 -11.66
N ILE A 187 2.05 28.24 -11.50
CA ILE A 187 1.77 26.91 -10.98
C ILE A 187 2.26 26.93 -9.55
N THR A 188 1.36 27.36 -8.65
CA THR A 188 1.62 27.38 -7.22
C THR A 188 1.91 25.94 -6.77
N SER A 189 3.03 25.75 -6.08
CA SER A 189 3.43 24.46 -5.51
C SER A 189 2.56 24.08 -4.33
#